data_AF-A0A7V3P267-F1
#
_entry.id   AF-A0A7V3P267-F1
#
_cell.length_a   1.000
_cell.length_b   1.000
_cell.length_c   1.000
_cell.angle_alpha   90.00
_cell.angle_beta   90.00
_cell.angle_gamma   90.00
#
_symmetry.space_group_name_H-M   'P 1'
#
loop_
_entity.id
_entity.type
_entity.pdbx_description
1 polymer ?
#
loop_
_entity_poly.entity_id
_entity_poly.type
_entity_poly.pdbx_seq_one_letter_code
_entity_poly.pdbx_strand_id
1 'polypeptide(L)'
;MAIKTGDQVIVVKREVTAEDQKSGLYYAYFGGLTGRVDRVYPDGSVCVDVDLESLSEEARARHFAIQESEQQRWLESLSDDVRSRLTPEQKQLKMSYRILVAKEDLRLVSPDKSPKVEGSSSEGTARAKRETKTQPVQQGMRETESKTEPRSNKPRRLSEADLSAAEEAYLRSRRVGH
;
A
#
# COMPACT_ATOMS: atom_id res chain seq x y z
N MET A 1 4.52 2.70 -33.14
CA MET A 1 5.85 2.65 -32.48
C MET A 1 5.89 1.43 -31.59
N ALA A 2 6.98 0.67 -31.58
CA ALA A 2 7.10 -0.52 -30.75
C ALA A 2 7.63 -0.14 -29.37
N ILE A 3 6.87 -0.45 -28.31
CA ILE A 3 7.30 -0.33 -26.91
C ILE A 3 8.26 -1.46 -26.61
N LYS A 4 9.42 -1.16 -26.03
CA LYS A 4 10.43 -2.14 -25.59
C LYS A 4 10.69 -2.02 -24.08
N THR A 5 11.29 -3.05 -23.51
CA THR A 5 11.76 -3.04 -22.11
C THR A 5 12.72 -1.88 -21.87
N GLY A 6 12.53 -1.19 -20.74
CA GLY A 6 13.35 -0.03 -20.34
C GLY A 6 12.83 1.33 -20.83
N ASP A 7 11.83 1.37 -21.71
CA ASP A 7 11.23 2.62 -22.16
C ASP A 7 10.44 3.29 -21.02
N GLN A 8 10.50 4.63 -20.99
CA GLN A 8 9.66 5.46 -20.14
C GLN A 8 8.29 5.63 -20.78
N VAL A 9 7.25 5.32 -20.03
CA VAL A 9 5.87 5.29 -20.51
C VAL A 9 4.92 6.00 -19.55
N ILE A 10 3.84 6.52 -20.09
CA ILE A 10 2.69 7.05 -19.36
C ILE A 10 1.44 6.28 -19.77
N VAL A 11 0.63 5.91 -18.78
CA VAL A 11 -0.67 5.28 -19.00
C VAL A 11 -1.67 6.36 -19.42
N VAL A 12 -2.33 6.14 -20.56
CA VAL A 12 -3.31 7.08 -21.12
C VAL A 12 -4.57 7.06 -20.27
N LYS A 13 -5.09 8.26 -19.95
CA LYS A 13 -6.41 8.41 -19.34
C LYS A 13 -7.49 8.16 -20.39
N ARG A 14 -8.28 7.10 -20.20
CA ARG A 14 -9.49 6.79 -20.96
C ARG A 14 -10.63 6.29 -20.05
N GLU A 15 -11.82 6.21 -20.61
CA GLU A 15 -12.96 5.58 -19.95
C GLU A 15 -12.78 4.06 -19.87
N VAL A 16 -13.22 3.48 -18.77
CA VAL A 16 -13.16 2.03 -18.52
C VAL A 16 -14.25 1.37 -19.35
N THR A 17 -13.87 0.42 -20.20
CA THR A 17 -14.82 -0.36 -21.00
C THR A 17 -15.23 -1.65 -20.26
N ALA A 18 -16.27 -2.31 -20.75
CA ALA A 18 -16.71 -3.61 -20.19
C ALA A 18 -15.66 -4.72 -20.38
N GLU A 19 -14.78 -4.59 -21.38
CA GLU A 19 -13.69 -5.53 -21.61
C GLU A 19 -12.58 -5.36 -20.58
N ASP A 20 -12.29 -4.13 -20.15
CA ASP A 20 -11.29 -3.83 -19.11
C ASP A 20 -11.70 -4.38 -17.75
N GLN A 21 -13.00 -4.32 -17.44
CA GLN A 21 -13.53 -4.90 -16.20
C GLN A 21 -13.35 -6.42 -16.15
N LYS A 22 -13.34 -7.08 -17.31
CA LYS A 22 -13.11 -8.53 -17.42
C LYS A 22 -11.64 -8.88 -17.46
N SER A 23 -10.84 -8.11 -18.18
CA SER A 23 -9.41 -8.38 -18.36
C SER A 23 -8.57 -7.94 -17.16
N GLY A 24 -9.02 -6.93 -16.42
CA GLY A 24 -8.27 -6.31 -15.33
C GLY A 24 -7.03 -5.52 -15.81
N LEU A 25 -6.90 -5.27 -17.12
CA LEU A 25 -5.73 -4.60 -17.71
C LEU A 25 -5.80 -3.08 -17.60
N TYR A 26 -6.98 -2.50 -17.33
CA TYR A 26 -7.13 -1.07 -17.15
C TYR A 26 -8.14 -0.74 -16.06
N TYR A 27 -7.75 0.17 -15.18
CA TYR A 27 -8.63 0.81 -14.23
C TYR A 27 -8.49 2.33 -14.35
N ALA A 28 -9.56 3.08 -14.05
CA ALA A 28 -9.56 4.54 -14.17
C ALA A 28 -8.42 5.23 -13.40
N TYR A 29 -8.03 4.67 -12.25
CA TYR A 29 -6.96 5.21 -11.41
C TYR A 29 -5.54 4.88 -11.93
N PHE A 30 -5.40 4.03 -12.94
CA PHE A 30 -4.12 3.85 -13.64
C PHE A 30 -3.83 5.00 -14.61
N GLY A 31 -4.85 5.71 -15.06
CA GLY A 31 -4.68 6.79 -16.02
C GLY A 31 -3.79 7.91 -15.48
N GLY A 32 -2.71 8.21 -16.20
CA GLY A 32 -1.74 9.24 -15.84
C GLY A 32 -0.56 8.75 -14.99
N LEU A 33 -0.52 7.47 -14.62
CA LEU A 33 0.67 6.90 -13.97
C LEU A 33 1.85 6.86 -14.96
N THR A 34 3.02 7.20 -14.46
CA THR A 34 4.28 7.11 -15.22
C THR A 34 5.12 5.97 -14.68
N GLY A 35 5.97 5.42 -15.54
CA GLY A 35 6.88 4.37 -15.12
C GLY A 35 7.71 3.83 -16.26
N ARG A 36 8.48 2.79 -15.93
CA ARG A 36 9.36 2.11 -16.88
C ARG A 36 8.82 0.72 -17.22
N VAL A 37 8.91 0.35 -18.48
CA VAL A 37 8.55 -1.00 -18.93
C VAL A 37 9.52 -2.03 -18.36
N ASP A 38 9.03 -2.96 -17.53
CA ASP A 38 9.77 -4.10 -17.00
C ASP A 38 9.76 -5.25 -18.02
N ARG A 39 8.57 -5.66 -18.47
CA ARG A 39 8.39 -6.80 -19.39
C ARG A 39 7.25 -6.56 -20.38
N VAL A 40 7.42 -7.10 -21.57
CA VAL A 40 6.38 -7.13 -22.62
C VAL A 40 6.03 -8.58 -22.88
N TYR A 41 4.74 -8.90 -22.78
CA TYR A 41 4.21 -10.25 -23.00
C TYR A 41 3.71 -10.40 -24.45
N PRO A 42 3.70 -11.63 -25.00
CA PRO A 42 3.30 -11.89 -26.38
C PRO A 42 1.79 -11.68 -26.63
N ASP A 43 0.97 -11.69 -25.58
CA ASP A 43 -0.47 -11.40 -25.62
C ASP A 43 -0.79 -9.90 -25.77
N GLY A 44 0.24 -9.04 -25.80
CA GLY A 44 0.08 -7.60 -25.89
C GLY A 44 -0.05 -6.89 -24.53
N SER A 45 0.04 -7.62 -23.41
CA SER A 45 0.13 -7.02 -22.08
C SER A 45 1.56 -6.58 -21.75
N VAL A 46 1.69 -5.54 -20.94
CA VAL A 46 2.96 -4.89 -20.60
C VAL A 46 3.02 -4.67 -19.09
N CYS A 47 4.07 -5.18 -18.45
CA CYS A 47 4.34 -4.90 -17.05
C CYS A 47 5.14 -3.61 -16.94
N VAL A 48 4.60 -2.65 -16.20
CA VAL A 48 5.21 -1.34 -15.96
C VAL A 48 5.57 -1.24 -14.47
N ASP A 49 6.82 -0.91 -14.18
CA ASP A 49 7.27 -0.49 -12.85
C ASP A 49 6.93 0.99 -12.69
N VAL A 50 5.96 1.28 -11.83
CA VAL A 50 5.35 2.60 -11.68
C VAL A 50 6.21 3.46 -10.76
N ASP A 51 6.39 4.73 -11.16
CA ASP A 51 7.02 5.72 -10.32
C ASP A 51 6.10 6.06 -9.15
N LEU A 52 6.56 5.86 -7.91
CA LEU A 52 5.78 6.11 -6.70
C LEU A 52 5.32 7.57 -6.55
N GLU A 53 5.98 8.50 -7.23
CA GLU A 53 5.61 9.92 -7.28
C GLU A 53 4.38 10.18 -8.14
N SER A 54 4.10 9.30 -9.11
CA SER A 54 2.91 9.40 -9.97
C SER A 54 1.64 8.83 -9.31
N LEU A 55 1.80 8.05 -8.24
CA LEU A 55 0.69 7.49 -7.48
C LEU A 55 -0.08 8.58 -6.71
N SER A 56 -1.36 8.32 -6.46
CA SER A 56 -2.12 9.14 -5.52
C SER A 56 -1.53 9.02 -4.11
N GLU A 57 -1.72 10.08 -3.30
CA GLU A 57 -1.19 10.13 -1.94
C GLU A 57 -1.66 8.93 -1.10
N GLU A 58 -2.92 8.54 -1.24
CA GLU A 58 -3.50 7.38 -0.56
C GLU A 58 -2.86 6.05 -0.99
N ALA A 59 -2.70 5.83 -2.30
CA ALA A 59 -2.08 4.61 -2.81
C ALA A 59 -0.60 4.53 -2.40
N ARG A 60 0.11 5.66 -2.44
CA ARG A 60 1.48 5.78 -1.99
C ARG A 60 1.62 5.51 -0.49
N ALA A 61 0.74 6.07 0.34
CA ALA A 61 0.73 5.82 1.79
C ALA A 61 0.49 4.34 2.11
N ARG A 62 -0.46 3.69 1.41
CA ARG A 62 -0.69 2.25 1.54
C ARG A 62 0.53 1.42 1.15
N HIS A 63 1.19 1.78 0.05
CA HIS A 63 2.41 1.09 -0.41
C HIS A 63 3.52 1.14 0.65
N PHE A 64 3.77 2.32 1.23
CA PHE A 64 4.76 2.46 2.29
C PHE A 64 4.37 1.73 3.58
N ALA A 65 3.11 1.76 3.98
CA ALA A 65 2.64 1.03 5.15
C ALA A 65 2.83 -0.50 4.99
N ILE A 66 2.53 -1.03 3.80
CA ILE A 66 2.77 -2.45 3.49
C ILE A 66 4.27 -2.74 3.52
N GLN A 67 5.09 -1.90 2.89
CA GLN A 67 6.54 -2.06 2.86
C GLN A 67 7.14 -2.07 4.28
N GLU A 68 6.71 -1.16 5.16
CA GLU A 68 7.15 -1.11 6.55
C GLU A 68 6.72 -2.37 7.32
N SER A 69 5.48 -2.83 7.13
CA SER A 69 4.99 -4.03 7.80
C SER A 69 5.75 -5.30 7.37
N GLU A 70 6.06 -5.44 6.09
CA GLU A 70 6.85 -6.57 5.58
C GLU A 70 8.32 -6.45 5.97
N GLN A 71 8.88 -5.23 6.00
CA GLN A 71 10.22 -4.99 6.52
C GLN A 71 10.34 -5.41 7.98
N GLN A 72 9.38 -5.00 8.82
CA GLN A 72 9.35 -5.35 10.23
C GLN A 72 9.19 -6.86 10.42
N ARG A 73 8.24 -7.47 9.71
CA ARG A 73 8.02 -8.92 9.73
C ARG A 73 9.27 -9.70 9.29
N TRP A 74 9.93 -9.23 8.24
CA TRP A 74 11.18 -9.82 7.76
C TRP A 74 12.29 -9.70 8.81
N LEU A 75 12.49 -8.53 9.41
CA LEU A 75 13.47 -8.34 10.48
C LEU A 75 13.16 -9.20 11.71
N GLU A 76 11.90 -9.32 12.11
CA GLU A 76 11.48 -10.19 13.22
C GLU A 76 11.69 -11.67 12.95
N SER A 77 11.67 -12.09 11.68
CA SER A 77 11.97 -13.47 11.30
C SER A 77 13.46 -13.81 11.39
N LEU A 78 14.34 -12.81 11.49
CA LEU A 78 15.78 -12.99 11.64
C LEU A 78 16.18 -13.10 13.12
N SER A 79 17.20 -13.91 13.40
CA SER A 79 17.80 -13.97 14.74
C SER A 79 18.56 -12.68 15.07
N ASP A 80 18.74 -12.38 16.36
CA ASP A 80 19.45 -11.18 16.84
C ASP A 80 20.87 -11.07 16.30
N ASP A 81 21.57 -12.19 16.20
CA ASP A 81 22.93 -12.26 15.66
C ASP A 81 22.96 -11.81 14.19
N VAL A 82 22.00 -12.26 13.37
CA VAL A 82 21.91 -11.86 11.96
C VAL A 82 21.46 -10.40 11.83
N ARG A 83 20.48 -9.96 12.62
CA ARG A 83 20.00 -8.57 12.62
C ARG A 83 21.09 -7.55 12.96
N SER A 84 22.00 -7.90 13.88
CA SER A 84 23.10 -7.03 14.30
C SER A 84 24.18 -6.85 13.22
N ARG A 85 24.35 -7.84 12.34
CA ARG A 85 25.32 -7.83 11.24
C ARG A 85 24.85 -7.04 10.01
N LEU A 86 23.54 -6.80 9.88
CA LEU A 86 22.99 -6.07 8.75
C LEU A 86 23.21 -4.56 8.90
N THR A 87 23.69 -3.93 7.83
CA THR A 87 23.77 -2.47 7.70
C THR A 87 22.37 -1.84 7.60
N PRO A 88 22.21 -0.55 7.91
CA PRO A 88 20.94 0.15 7.73
C PRO A 88 20.38 0.04 6.31
N GLU A 89 21.24 0.11 5.30
CA GLU A 89 20.85 -0.03 3.90
C GLU A 89 20.33 -1.44 3.58
N GLN A 90 20.98 -2.47 4.14
CA GLN A 90 20.53 -3.86 3.97
C GLN A 90 19.26 -4.17 4.76
N LYS A 91 18.99 -3.44 5.84
CA LYS A 91 17.72 -3.53 6.58
C LYS A 91 16.58 -2.90 5.79
N GLN A 92 16.86 -2.02 4.83
CA GLN A 92 15.85 -1.36 4.01
C GLN A 92 15.24 -2.33 3.01
N LEU A 93 13.94 -2.61 3.15
CA LEU A 93 13.18 -3.32 2.14
C LEU A 93 12.60 -2.31 1.14
N LYS A 94 12.91 -2.45 -0.15
CA LYS A 94 12.31 -1.63 -1.22
C LYS A 94 11.36 -2.49 -2.05
N MET A 95 10.08 -2.16 -2.02
CA MET A 95 9.06 -2.81 -2.85
C MET A 95 8.79 -1.98 -4.10
N SER A 96 8.83 -2.64 -5.26
CA SER A 96 8.37 -2.07 -6.52
C SER A 96 6.85 -2.11 -6.61
N TYR A 97 6.25 -1.08 -7.22
CA TYR A 97 4.82 -1.05 -7.53
C TYR A 97 4.64 -1.34 -9.02
N ARG A 98 4.32 -2.60 -9.34
CA ARG A 98 4.20 -3.04 -10.74
C ARG A 98 2.74 -3.25 -11.11
N ILE A 99 2.37 -2.74 -12.27
CA ILE A 99 1.04 -2.94 -12.86
C ILE A 99 1.16 -3.65 -14.20
N LEU A 100 0.12 -4.40 -14.56
CA LEU A 100 -0.02 -5.00 -15.87
C LEU A 100 -1.07 -4.21 -16.66
N VAL A 101 -0.70 -3.73 -17.83
CA VAL A 101 -1.56 -2.89 -18.68
C VAL A 101 -1.49 -3.31 -20.15
N ALA A 102 -2.51 -2.98 -20.92
CA ALA A 102 -2.50 -3.24 -22.36
C ALA A 102 -1.50 -2.29 -23.06
N LYS A 103 -0.82 -2.80 -24.10
CA LYS A 103 0.12 -2.01 -24.90
C LYS A 103 -0.53 -0.78 -25.55
N GLU A 104 -1.82 -0.85 -25.87
CA GLU A 104 -2.59 0.22 -26.49
C GLU A 104 -2.78 1.43 -25.57
N ASP A 105 -2.73 1.20 -24.25
CA ASP A 105 -2.94 2.22 -23.22
C ASP A 105 -1.65 2.93 -22.81
N LEU A 106 -0.53 2.61 -23.47
CA LEU A 106 0.76 3.17 -23.16
C LEU A 106 1.22 4.17 -24.21
N ARG A 107 1.73 5.31 -23.75
CA ARG A 107 2.45 6.27 -24.58
C ARG A 107 3.87 6.42 -24.10
N LEU A 108 4.83 6.46 -25.02
CA LEU A 108 6.22 6.75 -24.68
C LEU A 108 6.35 8.21 -24.23
N VAL A 109 6.98 8.41 -23.08
CA VAL A 109 7.41 9.73 -22.62
C VAL A 109 8.84 9.92 -23.09
N SER A 110 9.02 10.77 -24.10
CA SER A 110 10.38 11.19 -24.47
C SER A 110 10.95 12.04 -23.33
N PRO A 111 12.20 11.83 -22.89
CA PRO A 111 12.80 12.57 -21.78
C PRO A 111 12.99 14.08 -22.07
N ASP A 112 12.67 14.55 -23.28
CA ASP A 112 12.97 15.92 -23.76
C ASP A 112 11.87 16.96 -23.51
N LYS A 113 10.78 16.63 -22.82
CA LYS A 113 9.72 17.61 -22.52
C LYS A 113 9.29 17.55 -21.07
N SER A 114 10.14 18.08 -20.20
CA SER A 114 9.69 18.63 -18.92
C SER A 114 8.62 19.70 -19.22
N PRO A 115 7.40 19.62 -18.66
CA PRO A 115 6.45 20.70 -18.78
C PRO A 115 7.02 21.92 -18.05
N LYS A 116 7.34 22.95 -18.82
CA LYS A 116 7.67 24.29 -18.36
C LYS A 116 6.46 24.81 -17.58
N VAL A 117 6.49 24.68 -16.26
CA VAL A 117 5.52 25.34 -15.39
C VAL A 117 5.77 26.84 -15.53
N GLU A 118 4.91 27.49 -16.30
CA GLU A 118 4.86 28.94 -16.39
C GLU A 118 4.54 29.49 -15.00
N GLY A 119 5.41 30.40 -14.55
CA GLY A 119 5.28 31.06 -13.28
C GLY A 119 3.98 31.86 -13.21
N SER A 120 3.22 31.62 -12.15
CA SER A 120 2.35 32.64 -11.60
C SER A 120 3.01 33.18 -10.34
N SER A 121 3.72 34.27 -10.55
CA SER A 121 4.11 35.23 -9.54
C SER A 121 2.88 35.84 -8.88
N SER A 122 2.80 35.75 -7.55
CA SER A 122 2.17 36.79 -6.74
C SER A 122 2.90 36.94 -5.40
N GLU A 123 3.53 38.11 -5.25
CA GLU A 123 3.82 38.79 -3.98
C GLU A 123 2.58 38.69 -3.06
N GLY A 124 2.68 38.37 -1.77
CA GLY A 124 3.44 39.07 -0.75
C GLY A 124 2.48 39.96 0.05
N THR A 125 2.21 39.66 1.34
CA THR A 125 1.80 40.64 2.37
C THR A 125 1.91 40.04 3.80
N ALA A 126 2.87 40.56 4.55
CA ALA A 126 2.85 40.99 5.97
C ALA A 126 2.16 40.16 7.09
N ARG A 127 3.01 39.73 8.04
CA ARG A 127 3.07 40.17 9.45
C ARG A 127 1.79 40.07 10.31
N ALA A 128 1.82 39.18 11.32
CA ALA A 128 1.42 39.51 12.69
C ALA A 128 1.95 38.50 13.71
N LYS A 129 2.93 38.93 14.50
CA LYS A 129 3.25 38.39 15.83
C LYS A 129 2.05 38.61 16.76
N ARG A 130 1.69 37.62 17.57
CA ARG A 130 1.12 37.86 18.90
C ARG A 130 1.52 36.77 19.88
N GLU A 131 2.40 37.16 20.79
CA GLU A 131 2.68 36.50 22.06
C GLU A 131 1.50 36.74 23.01
N THR A 132 1.06 35.71 23.75
CA THR A 132 0.45 35.91 25.08
C THR A 132 0.89 34.81 26.04
N LYS A 133 1.76 35.26 26.94
CA LYS A 133 2.19 34.82 28.28
C LYS A 133 1.15 34.07 29.15
N THR A 134 1.64 33.02 29.87
CA THR A 134 1.45 32.68 31.33
C THR A 134 0.03 32.50 31.93
N GLN A 135 -0.30 31.58 32.86
CA GLN A 135 0.44 30.83 33.90
C GLN A 135 -0.49 29.71 34.52
N PRO A 136 -0.10 28.95 35.57
CA PRO A 136 -0.52 27.56 35.85
C PRO A 136 -1.57 27.45 36.96
N VAL A 137 -2.00 26.24 37.36
CA VAL A 137 -2.38 25.87 38.75
C VAL A 137 -2.74 24.38 38.93
N GLN A 138 -2.02 23.75 39.87
CA GLN A 138 -2.39 22.72 40.86
C GLN A 138 -2.74 21.26 40.47
N GLN A 139 -1.74 20.40 40.67
CA GLN A 139 -1.63 19.38 41.74
C GLN A 139 -2.92 18.86 42.42
N GLY A 140 -3.15 17.54 42.32
CA GLY A 140 -4.08 16.79 43.15
C GLY A 140 -3.76 15.29 43.13
N MET A 141 -3.10 14.81 44.17
CA MET A 141 -2.83 13.40 44.45
C MET A 141 -4.14 12.62 44.70
N ARG A 142 -4.23 11.38 44.21
CA ARG A 142 -4.83 10.30 45.00
C ARG A 142 -4.40 8.92 44.49
N GLU A 143 -3.64 8.22 45.33
CA GLU A 143 -3.51 6.77 45.32
C GLU A 143 -4.85 6.11 45.65
N THR A 144 -5.16 5.02 44.96
CA THR A 144 -5.78 3.84 45.57
C THR A 144 -5.33 2.61 44.80
N GLU A 145 -4.63 1.74 45.53
CA GLU A 145 -4.35 0.36 45.18
C GLU A 145 -5.66 -0.43 44.94
N SER A 146 -5.61 -1.44 44.06
CA SER A 146 -5.80 -2.86 44.44
C SER A 146 -6.30 -3.76 43.30
N LYS A 147 -5.61 -4.90 43.16
CA LYS A 147 -6.16 -6.26 42.93
C LYS A 147 -6.46 -6.75 41.49
N THR A 148 -5.48 -7.47 40.95
CA THR A 148 -5.53 -8.89 40.51
C THR A 148 -6.56 -9.38 39.47
N GLU A 149 -6.04 -9.69 38.26
CA GLU A 149 -6.35 -10.81 37.33
C GLU A 149 -7.59 -10.79 36.38
N PRO A 150 -7.59 -11.54 35.25
CA PRO A 150 -6.84 -11.23 34.04
C PRO A 150 -7.76 -11.14 32.80
N ARG A 151 -7.49 -10.19 31.91
CA ARG A 151 -8.11 -10.14 30.58
C ARG A 151 -7.43 -11.17 29.67
N SER A 152 -8.02 -12.35 29.51
CA SER A 152 -7.76 -13.25 28.39
C SER A 152 -8.96 -13.26 27.45
N ASN A 153 -9.11 -12.19 26.66
CA ASN A 153 -10.00 -12.20 25.51
C ASN A 153 -9.19 -12.53 24.24
N LYS A 154 -8.70 -13.78 24.16
CA LYS A 154 -8.27 -14.38 22.90
C LYS A 154 -9.43 -15.27 22.42
N PRO A 155 -9.88 -15.18 21.15
CA PRO A 155 -10.84 -16.14 20.63
C PRO A 155 -10.23 -17.53 20.75
N ARG A 156 -10.88 -18.39 21.55
CA ARG A 156 -10.47 -19.76 21.78
C ARG A 156 -10.59 -20.48 20.43
N ARG A 157 -9.46 -20.96 19.88
CA ARG A 157 -9.48 -21.83 18.71
C ARG A 157 -10.37 -23.03 19.05
N LEU A 158 -11.40 -23.26 18.25
CA LEU A 158 -12.23 -24.47 18.39
C LEU A 158 -11.29 -25.68 18.28
N SER A 159 -11.45 -26.61 19.21
CA SER A 159 -10.66 -27.84 19.20
C SER A 159 -11.13 -28.73 18.05
N GLU A 160 -10.27 -29.67 17.64
CA GLU A 160 -10.61 -30.65 16.60
C GLU A 160 -11.87 -31.47 16.96
N ALA A 161 -12.08 -31.72 18.26
CA ALA A 161 -13.28 -32.35 18.78
C ALA A 161 -14.54 -31.49 18.57
N ASP A 162 -14.44 -30.16 18.73
CA ASP A 162 -15.57 -29.25 18.52
C ASP A 162 -15.96 -29.16 17.03
N LEU A 163 -14.96 -29.21 16.13
CA LEU A 163 -15.18 -29.22 14.68
C LEU A 163 -15.82 -30.54 14.22
N SER A 164 -15.34 -31.68 14.74
CA SER A 164 -15.91 -33.00 14.42
C SER A 164 -17.35 -33.15 14.92
N ALA A 165 -17.67 -32.63 16.11
CA ALA A 165 -19.04 -32.67 16.64
C ALA A 165 -20.00 -31.80 15.80
N ALA A 166 -19.54 -30.64 15.32
CA ALA A 166 -20.32 -29.76 14.45
C ALA A 166 -20.59 -30.40 13.08
N GLU A 167 -19.60 -31.08 12.49
CA GLU A 167 -19.74 -31.78 11.21
C GLU A 167 -20.73 -32.97 11.32
N GLU A 168 -20.67 -33.73 12.41
CA GLU A 168 -21.59 -34.86 12.61
C GLU A 168 -23.04 -34.39 12.80
N ALA A 169 -23.25 -33.30 13.53
CA ALA A 169 -24.57 -32.69 13.69
C ALA A 169 -25.14 -32.21 12.35
N TYR A 170 -24.29 -31.62 11.49
CA TYR A 170 -24.68 -31.19 10.15
C TYR A 170 -25.12 -32.39 9.27
N LEU A 171 -24.34 -33.47 9.27
CA LEU A 171 -24.66 -34.68 8.51
C LEU A 171 -25.95 -35.37 9.00
N ARG A 172 -26.19 -35.40 10.30
CA ARG A 172 -27.44 -35.94 10.86
C ARG A 172 -28.66 -35.11 10.43
N SER A 173 -28.54 -33.78 10.46
CA SER A 173 -29.64 -32.90 10.04
C SER A 173 -30.02 -33.10 8.56
N ARG A 174 -29.03 -33.37 7.70
CA ARG A 174 -29.24 -33.67 6.27
C ARG A 174 -29.85 -35.05 6.00
N ARG A 175 -29.64 -36.01 6.92
CA ARG A 175 -30.14 -37.40 6.75
C ARG A 175 -31.59 -37.58 7.19
N VAL A 176 -32.14 -36.66 7.96
CA VAL A 176 -33.53 -36.69 8.47
C VAL A 176 -34.50 -35.95 7.53
N GLY A 177 -33.99 -35.22 6.54
CA GLY A 177 -34.78 -34.42 5.59
C GLY A 177 -35.12 -35.11 4.27
N HIS A 178 -35.13 -36.45 4.20
CA HIS A 178 -35.48 -37.20 2.99
C HIS A 178 -36.44 -38.36 3.27
#